data_AF-A0A1B6D732-F1
#
_entry.id   AF-A0A1B6D732-F1
#
_cell.length_a   1.000
_cell.length_b   1.000
_cell.length_c   1.000
_cell.angle_alpha   90.00
_cell.angle_beta   90.00
_cell.angle_gamma   90.00
#
_symmetry.space_group_name_H-M   'P 1'
#
loop_
_entity.id
_entity.type
_entity.pdbx_description
1 polymer ?
#
loop_
_entity_poly.entity_id
_entity_poly.type
_entity_poly.pdbx_seq_one_letter_code
_entity_poly.pdbx_strand_id
1 'polypeptide(L)'
;MKELTKLKEEYDFKFDLMTKNLEDVTKDIPKENEIQELKNKELLLKEELNSKVTEMKLEFDTFKHVIKCYQIYFDCHIYLEEPNYVIFEFEKRQKKDVKSEYFVKLKQSLCDGKEYFELVDLHKKLSCHKNDLAKKLQDTKDVAGLLVFVRNQYKLLMEKN
;
A
#
# COMPACT_ATOMS: atom_id res chain seq x y z
N MET A 1 -9.79 -81.93 -12.23
CA MET A 1 -10.42 -81.18 -13.34
C MET A 1 -11.41 -80.13 -12.84
N LYS A 2 -12.52 -80.48 -12.18
CA LYS A 2 -13.53 -79.49 -11.71
C LYS A 2 -13.02 -78.43 -10.70
N GLU A 3 -12.10 -78.78 -9.80
CA GLU A 3 -11.53 -77.83 -8.83
C GLU A 3 -10.56 -76.83 -9.47
N LEU A 4 -9.80 -77.26 -10.48
CA LEU A 4 -8.92 -76.39 -11.26
C LEU A 4 -9.72 -75.36 -12.07
N THR A 5 -10.90 -75.74 -12.57
CA THR A 5 -11.80 -74.80 -13.27
C THR A 5 -12.33 -73.73 -12.32
N LYS A 6 -12.77 -74.11 -11.11
CA LYS A 6 -13.21 -73.16 -10.09
C LYS A 6 -12.10 -72.22 -9.63
N LEU A 7 -10.89 -72.74 -9.44
CA LEU A 7 -9.74 -71.93 -9.03
C LEU A 7 -9.39 -70.88 -10.09
N LYS A 8 -9.52 -71.25 -11.38
CA LYS A 8 -9.31 -70.33 -12.50
C LYS A 8 -10.38 -69.24 -12.53
N GLU A 9 -11.65 -69.60 -12.41
CA GLU A 9 -12.76 -68.62 -12.36
C GLU A 9 -12.62 -67.64 -11.20
N GLU A 10 -12.18 -68.11 -10.03
CA GLU A 10 -11.95 -67.27 -8.86
C GLU A 10 -10.74 -66.33 -9.03
N TYR A 11 -9.71 -66.79 -9.74
CA TYR A 11 -8.54 -65.97 -10.09
C TYR A 11 -8.88 -64.89 -11.11
N ASP A 12 -9.59 -65.25 -12.18
CA ASP A 12 -10.03 -64.34 -13.24
C ASP A 12 -10.93 -63.24 -12.64
N PHE A 13 -11.86 -63.60 -11.75
CA PHE A 13 -12.70 -62.63 -11.04
C PHE A 13 -11.89 -61.65 -10.16
N LYS A 14 -10.91 -62.15 -9.40
CA LYS A 14 -10.05 -61.29 -8.57
C LYS A 14 -9.18 -60.38 -9.43
N PHE A 15 -8.72 -60.87 -10.57
CA PHE A 15 -7.91 -60.09 -11.51
C PHE A 15 -8.74 -58.93 -12.12
N ASP A 16 -9.95 -59.22 -12.58
CA ASP A 16 -10.88 -58.21 -13.12
C ASP A 16 -11.27 -57.15 -12.07
N LEU A 17 -11.42 -57.57 -10.81
CA LEU A 17 -11.70 -56.64 -9.72
C LEU A 17 -10.49 -55.73 -9.43
N MET A 18 -9.27 -56.26 -9.48
CA MET A 18 -8.05 -55.47 -9.28
C MET A 18 -7.82 -54.47 -10.41
N THR A 19 -8.01 -54.87 -11.67
CA THR A 19 -7.85 -53.96 -12.82
C THR A 19 -8.87 -52.84 -12.79
N LYS A 20 -10.13 -53.13 -12.48
CA LYS A 20 -11.17 -52.10 -12.35
C LYS A 20 -10.88 -51.10 -11.23
N ASN A 21 -10.41 -51.58 -10.07
CA ASN A 21 -9.98 -50.71 -8.97
C ASN A 21 -8.79 -49.82 -9.37
N LEU A 22 -7.84 -50.34 -10.14
CA LEU A 22 -6.71 -49.58 -10.66
C LEU A 22 -7.16 -48.49 -11.65
N GLU A 23 -8.10 -48.80 -12.55
CA GLU A 23 -8.69 -47.82 -13.47
C GLU A 23 -9.44 -46.72 -12.71
N ASP A 24 -10.21 -47.07 -11.68
CA ASP A 24 -10.94 -46.09 -10.86
C ASP A 24 -9.98 -45.18 -10.08
N VAL A 25 -8.87 -45.70 -9.55
CA VAL A 25 -7.86 -44.91 -8.82
C VAL A 25 -7.03 -44.01 -9.76
N THR A 26 -6.83 -44.41 -11.01
CA THR A 26 -5.99 -43.66 -11.97
C THR A 26 -6.75 -42.59 -12.77
N LYS A 27 -8.09 -42.61 -12.77
CA LYS A 27 -8.93 -41.60 -13.45
C LYS A 27 -8.75 -40.19 -12.91
N ASP A 28 -8.45 -40.07 -11.62
CA ASP A 28 -8.29 -38.77 -10.94
C ASP A 28 -6.84 -38.25 -10.95
N ILE A 29 -5.90 -39.00 -11.55
CA ILE A 29 -4.52 -38.54 -11.70
C ILE A 29 -4.48 -37.57 -12.90
N PRO A 30 -4.19 -36.27 -12.67
CA PRO A 30 -4.11 -35.31 -13.76
C PRO A 30 -3.06 -35.77 -14.76
N LYS A 31 -3.41 -35.73 -16.04
CA LYS A 31 -2.51 -36.16 -17.11
C LYS A 31 -1.29 -35.26 -17.12
N GLU A 32 -0.13 -35.79 -17.52
CA GLU A 32 1.13 -35.04 -17.57
C GLU A 32 1.00 -33.71 -18.35
N ASN A 33 0.14 -33.69 -19.38
CA ASN A 33 -0.22 -32.49 -20.13
C ASN A 33 -0.95 -31.42 -19.29
N GLU A 34 -1.85 -31.81 -18.39
CA GLU A 34 -2.57 -30.87 -17.51
C GLU A 34 -1.62 -30.27 -16.47
N ILE A 35 -0.70 -31.08 -15.94
CA ILE A 35 0.35 -30.61 -15.03
C ILE A 35 1.27 -29.60 -15.76
N GLN A 36 1.62 -29.88 -17.02
CA GLN A 36 2.45 -28.97 -17.81
C GLN A 36 1.72 -27.66 -18.14
N GLU A 37 0.43 -27.70 -18.46
CA GLU A 37 -0.38 -26.50 -18.67
C GLU A 37 -0.50 -25.65 -17.40
N LEU A 38 -0.68 -26.27 -16.23
CA LEU A 38 -0.71 -25.56 -14.95
C LEU A 38 0.62 -24.90 -14.64
N LYS A 39 1.75 -25.57 -14.89
CA LYS A 39 3.10 -24.98 -14.75
C LYS A 39 3.30 -23.79 -15.70
N ASN A 40 2.83 -23.89 -16.93
CA ASN A 40 2.92 -22.79 -17.90
C ASN A 40 2.05 -21.59 -17.45
N LYS A 41 0.85 -21.82 -16.93
CA LYS A 41 0.00 -20.77 -16.35
C LYS A 41 0.62 -20.12 -15.11
N GLU A 42 1.21 -20.92 -14.22
CA GLU A 42 1.93 -20.41 -13.05
C GLU A 42 3.10 -19.51 -13.45
N LEU A 43 3.86 -19.91 -14.48
CA LEU A 43 4.96 -19.11 -15.02
C LEU A 43 4.47 -17.76 -15.55
N LEU A 44 3.43 -17.75 -16.38
CA LEU A 44 2.83 -16.53 -16.92
C LEU A 44 2.33 -15.59 -15.80
N LEU A 45 1.64 -16.13 -14.79
CA LEU A 45 1.17 -15.34 -13.65
C LEU A 45 2.32 -14.73 -12.84
N LYS A 46 3.44 -15.45 -12.68
CA LYS A 46 4.64 -14.93 -12.01
C LYS A 46 5.28 -13.80 -12.82
N GLU A 47 5.35 -13.93 -14.15
CA GLU A 47 5.86 -12.89 -15.03
C GLU A 47 4.99 -11.64 -14.99
N GLU A 48 3.66 -11.78 -15.08
CA GLU A 48 2.71 -10.67 -14.95
C GLU A 48 2.81 -9.98 -13.58
N LEU A 49 2.90 -10.75 -12.49
CA LEU A 49 3.06 -10.20 -11.15
C LEU A 49 4.36 -9.43 -11.02
N ASN A 50 5.47 -9.97 -11.53
CA ASN A 50 6.78 -9.29 -11.52
C ASN A 50 6.76 -8.00 -12.33
N SER A 51 6.07 -7.97 -13.48
CA SER A 51 5.88 -6.75 -14.28
C SER A 51 5.14 -5.70 -13.46
N LYS A 52 3.99 -6.04 -12.88
CA LYS A 52 3.19 -5.12 -12.05
C LYS A 52 3.95 -4.60 -10.83
N VAL A 53 4.69 -5.46 -10.13
CA VAL A 53 5.54 -5.06 -9.00
C VAL A 53 6.63 -4.09 -9.45
N THR A 54 7.18 -4.27 -10.64
CA THR A 54 8.22 -3.40 -11.20
C THR A 54 7.64 -2.03 -11.60
N GLU A 55 6.47 -2.01 -12.24
CA GLU A 55 5.72 -0.78 -12.54
C GLU A 55 5.38 0.00 -11.27
N MET A 56 4.82 -0.66 -10.25
CA MET A 56 4.51 -0.03 -8.96
C MET A 56 5.75 0.55 -8.28
N LYS A 57 6.90 -0.13 -8.35
CA LYS A 57 8.17 0.39 -7.81
C LYS A 57 8.62 1.64 -8.55
N LEU A 58 8.53 1.64 -9.88
CA LEU A 58 8.91 2.78 -10.72
C LEU A 58 8.03 4.00 -10.42
N GLU A 59 6.72 3.80 -10.30
CA GLU A 59 5.77 4.85 -9.92
C GLU A 59 6.08 5.40 -8.52
N PHE A 60 6.36 4.51 -7.56
CA PHE A 60 6.71 4.92 -6.20
C PHE A 60 8.03 5.69 -6.11
N ASP A 61 9.05 5.28 -6.86
CA ASP A 61 10.33 6.00 -6.94
C ASP A 61 10.17 7.36 -7.62
N THR A 62 9.34 7.43 -8.66
CA THR A 62 8.99 8.70 -9.32
C THR A 62 8.26 9.63 -8.34
N PHE A 63 7.28 9.12 -7.60
CA PHE A 63 6.56 9.87 -6.57
C PHE A 63 7.49 10.41 -5.47
N LYS A 64 8.42 9.57 -4.97
CA LYS A 64 9.45 9.99 -4.01
C LYS A 64 10.34 11.10 -4.57
N HIS A 65 10.75 10.99 -5.83
CA HIS A 65 11.56 12.01 -6.48
C HIS A 65 10.81 13.35 -6.56
N VAL A 66 9.54 13.31 -6.97
CA VAL A 66 8.68 14.50 -7.04
C VAL A 66 8.50 15.14 -5.67
N ILE A 67 8.22 14.37 -4.61
CA ILE A 67 8.16 14.87 -3.23
C ILE A 67 9.46 15.58 -2.86
N LYS A 68 10.61 14.94 -3.12
CA LYS A 68 11.91 15.52 -2.78
C LYS A 68 12.16 16.85 -3.49
N CYS A 69 11.80 16.95 -4.77
CA CYS A 69 11.88 18.19 -5.54
C CYS A 69 10.99 19.29 -4.94
N TYR A 70 9.76 18.95 -4.55
CA TYR A 70 8.85 19.87 -3.88
C TYR A 70 9.39 20.34 -2.52
N GLN A 71 9.97 19.43 -1.74
CA GLN A 71 10.55 19.77 -0.44
C GLN A 71 11.68 20.79 -0.58
N ILE A 72 12.55 20.60 -1.58
CA ILE A 72 13.64 21.53 -1.89
C ILE A 72 13.10 22.88 -2.37
N TYR A 73 12.16 22.88 -3.33
CA TYR A 73 11.66 24.12 -3.94
C TYR A 73 10.88 24.99 -2.95
N PHE A 74 10.07 24.35 -2.10
CA PHE A 74 9.24 25.06 -1.12
C PHE A 74 9.90 25.25 0.24
N ASP A 75 11.10 24.72 0.47
CA ASP A 75 11.78 24.70 1.78
C ASP A 75 10.82 24.15 2.86
N CYS A 76 10.17 23.03 2.53
CA CYS A 76 9.10 22.45 3.34
C CYS A 76 9.19 20.92 3.28
N HIS A 77 9.54 20.30 4.40
CA HIS A 77 9.55 18.85 4.53
C HIS A 77 8.12 18.34 4.78
N ILE A 78 7.80 17.21 4.17
CA ILE A 78 6.49 16.56 4.28
C ILE A 78 6.72 15.17 4.84
N TYR A 79 6.08 14.87 5.98
CA TYR A 79 6.14 13.57 6.63
C TYR A 79 4.74 12.98 6.70
N LEU A 80 4.66 11.68 6.46
CA LEU A 80 3.47 10.88 6.69
C LEU A 80 3.66 10.15 8.02
N GLU A 81 2.74 10.36 8.96
CA GLU A 81 2.71 9.68 10.25
C GLU A 81 1.44 8.83 10.33
N GLU A 82 1.60 7.54 10.63
CA GLU A 82 0.48 6.61 10.64
C GLU A 82 -0.37 6.71 11.92
N PRO A 83 -1.70 6.44 11.85
CA PRO A 83 -2.51 6.35 10.64
C PRO A 83 -3.06 7.73 10.25
N ASN A 84 -2.84 8.14 8.99
CA ASN A 84 -3.48 9.27 8.32
C ASN A 84 -3.09 10.69 8.78
N TYR A 85 -1.90 10.89 9.36
CA TYR A 85 -1.39 12.22 9.64
C TYR A 85 -0.39 12.67 8.58
N VAL A 86 -0.47 13.96 8.24
CA VAL A 86 0.49 14.63 7.36
C VAL A 86 1.07 15.81 8.12
N ILE A 87 2.39 15.86 8.19
CA ILE A 87 3.12 16.94 8.84
C ILE A 87 3.89 17.72 7.78
N PHE A 88 3.62 19.03 7.71
CA PHE A 88 4.37 19.99 6.93
C PHE A 88 5.30 20.74 7.86
N GLU A 89 6.60 20.56 7.69
CA GLU A 89 7.64 21.22 8.47
C GLU A 89 8.31 22.28 7.59
N PHE A 90 8.22 23.54 7.99
CA PHE A 90 8.88 24.63 7.27
C PHE A 90 10.27 24.79 7.85
N GLU A 91 11.29 24.44 7.07
CA GLU A 91 12.66 24.65 7.47
C GLU A 91 13.18 25.94 6.83
N LYS A 92 14.11 26.60 7.49
CA LYS A 92 15.02 27.55 6.85
C LYS A 92 16.40 27.23 7.40
N ARG A 93 16.95 26.08 7.00
CA ARG A 93 18.24 25.51 7.42
C ARG A 93 18.49 25.57 8.94
N GLN A 94 18.27 24.48 9.67
CA GLN A 94 18.97 24.28 10.94
C GLN A 94 19.69 22.93 11.00
N LYS A 95 20.82 22.96 11.72
CA LYS A 95 21.72 21.84 11.95
C LYS A 95 20.93 20.62 12.46
N LYS A 96 21.37 19.44 12.05
CA LYS A 96 20.78 18.09 12.18
C LYS A 96 20.09 17.66 13.51
N ASP A 97 20.06 18.48 14.55
CA ASP A 97 19.67 18.08 15.91
C ASP A 97 18.58 18.95 16.58
N VAL A 98 17.91 19.84 15.83
CA VAL A 98 16.78 20.63 16.38
C VAL A 98 15.49 20.20 15.67
N LYS A 99 14.55 19.58 16.41
CA LYS A 99 13.17 19.40 15.93
C LYS A 99 12.67 20.76 15.47
N SER A 100 12.27 20.93 14.20
CA SER A 100 11.82 22.24 13.75
C SER A 100 10.59 22.62 14.57
N GLU A 101 10.64 23.79 15.19
CA GLU A 101 9.49 24.26 15.95
C GLU A 101 8.30 24.56 15.00
N TYR A 102 8.57 24.76 13.70
CA TYR A 102 7.66 25.31 12.70
C TYR A 102 7.02 24.24 11.83
N PHE A 103 5.86 23.75 12.27
CA PHE A 103 5.11 22.74 11.55
C PHE A 103 3.61 23.01 11.52
N VAL A 104 2.93 22.28 10.63
CA VAL A 104 1.48 22.10 10.59
C VAL A 104 1.22 20.60 10.53
N LYS A 105 0.48 20.06 11.49
CA LYS A 105 0.04 18.67 11.52
C LYS A 105 -1.43 18.61 11.17
N LEU A 106 -1.73 17.90 10.09
CA LEU A 106 -3.09 17.62 9.63
C LEU A 106 -3.41 16.15 9.82
N LYS A 107 -4.68 15.84 10.05
CA LYS A 107 -5.23 14.49 9.97
C LYS A 107 -6.14 14.41 8.76
N GLN A 108 -5.91 13.42 7.92
CA GLN A 108 -6.83 13.06 6.86
C GLN A 108 -7.96 12.22 7.46
N SER A 109 -9.19 12.68 7.25
CA SER A 109 -10.41 12.05 7.71
C SER A 109 -11.35 11.81 6.52
N LEU A 110 -12.28 10.87 6.70
CA LEU A 110 -13.23 10.47 5.67
C LEU A 110 -14.63 10.49 6.28
N CYS A 111 -15.53 11.29 5.70
CA CYS A 111 -16.93 11.41 6.13
C CYS A 111 -17.82 11.37 4.89
N ASP A 112 -18.83 10.49 4.90
CA ASP A 112 -19.75 10.27 3.77
C ASP A 112 -19.04 10.04 2.42
N GLY A 113 -17.93 9.31 2.44
CA GLY A 113 -17.12 9.03 1.24
C GLY A 113 -16.31 10.23 0.71
N LYS A 114 -16.29 11.36 1.44
CA LYS A 114 -15.51 12.55 1.08
C LYS A 114 -14.33 12.70 2.02
N GLU A 115 -13.15 12.90 1.43
CA GLU A 115 -11.92 13.19 2.16
C GLU A 115 -11.88 14.66 2.60
N TYR A 116 -11.39 14.89 3.81
CA TYR A 116 -11.13 16.23 4.33
C TYR A 116 -9.95 16.20 5.30
N PHE A 117 -9.37 17.38 5.53
CA PHE A 117 -8.25 17.55 6.45
C PHE A 117 -8.69 18.30 7.71
N GLU A 118 -8.28 17.77 8.86
CA GLU A 118 -8.46 18.39 10.17
C GLU A 118 -7.12 18.98 10.64
N LEU A 119 -7.13 20.23 11.10
CA LEU A 119 -5.94 20.83 11.72
C LEU A 119 -5.77 20.28 13.13
N VAL A 120 -4.79 19.38 13.30
CA VAL A 120 -4.51 18.70 14.56
C VAL A 120 -3.61 19.53 15.44
N ASP A 121 -2.55 20.08 14.87
CA ASP A 121 -1.57 20.87 15.61
C ASP A 121 -0.77 21.79 14.69
N LEU A 122 -0.16 22.82 15.27
CA LEU A 122 0.74 23.72 14.57
C LEU A 122 1.70 24.40 15.57
N HIS A 123 2.70 25.09 15.03
CA HIS A 123 3.69 25.83 15.81
C HIS A 123 3.08 26.61 17.01
N LYS A 124 3.69 26.47 18.20
CA LYS A 124 3.23 27.03 19.48
C LYS A 124 2.81 28.51 19.45
N LYS A 125 3.57 29.39 18.77
CA LYS A 125 3.24 30.84 18.63
C LYS A 125 1.95 31.12 17.83
N LEU A 126 1.44 30.14 17.09
CA LEU A 126 0.18 30.24 16.34
C LEU A 126 -0.96 29.44 17.00
N SER A 127 -0.70 28.80 18.15
CA SER A 127 -1.69 28.00 18.87
C SER A 127 -2.94 28.79 19.26
N CYS A 128 -2.81 30.09 19.55
CA CYS A 128 -3.93 30.98 19.84
C CYS A 128 -4.89 31.15 18.64
N HIS A 129 -4.43 30.96 17.41
CA HIS A 129 -5.23 31.05 16.18
C HIS A 129 -5.70 29.68 15.67
N LYS A 130 -5.38 28.58 16.37
CA LYS A 130 -5.64 27.21 15.91
C LYS A 130 -7.10 26.97 15.57
N ASN A 131 -8.02 27.40 16.44
CA ASN A 131 -9.45 27.14 16.25
C ASN A 131 -10.01 27.89 15.04
N ASP A 132 -9.60 29.16 14.85
CA ASP A 132 -10.03 29.95 13.70
C ASP A 132 -9.47 29.38 12.39
N LEU A 133 -8.21 28.95 12.40
CA LEU A 133 -7.58 28.30 11.24
C LEU A 133 -8.20 26.93 10.93
N ALA A 134 -8.53 26.14 11.96
CA ALA A 134 -9.20 24.85 11.80
C ALA A 134 -10.59 25.03 11.18
N LYS A 135 -11.36 26.01 11.68
CA LYS A 135 -12.68 26.34 11.12
C LYS A 135 -12.56 26.82 9.66
N LYS A 136 -11.62 27.74 9.38
CA LYS A 136 -11.37 28.21 8.02
C LYS A 136 -10.98 27.06 7.08
N LEU A 137 -10.17 26.11 7.54
CA LEU A 137 -9.81 24.93 6.77
C LEU A 137 -11.03 24.06 6.47
N GLN A 138 -11.93 23.86 7.45
CA GLN A 138 -13.17 23.10 7.24
C GLN A 138 -14.11 23.79 6.24
N ASP A 139 -14.26 25.12 6.33
CA ASP A 139 -15.14 25.90 5.48
C ASP A 139 -14.63 25.98 4.03
N THR A 140 -13.33 26.20 3.85
CA THR A 140 -12.72 26.47 2.53
C THR A 140 -12.14 25.22 1.86
N LYS A 141 -11.78 24.20 2.65
CA LYS A 141 -10.98 23.05 2.22
C LYS A 141 -9.63 23.41 1.59
N ASP A 142 -9.17 24.63 1.84
CA ASP A 142 -7.96 25.19 1.23
C ASP A 142 -6.72 24.92 2.11
N VAL A 143 -6.14 23.73 1.94
CA VAL A 143 -4.88 23.35 2.59
C VAL A 143 -3.73 24.25 2.12
N ALA A 144 -3.69 24.60 0.84
CA ALA A 144 -2.62 25.43 0.29
C ALA A 144 -2.61 26.82 0.91
N GLY A 145 -3.78 27.47 1.01
CA GLY A 145 -3.94 28.76 1.67
C GLY A 145 -3.56 28.72 3.14
N LEU A 146 -3.89 27.65 3.87
CA LEU A 146 -3.43 27.44 5.25
C LEU A 146 -1.90 27.38 5.33
N LEU A 147 -1.26 26.58 4.48
CA LEU A 147 0.21 26.43 4.47
C LEU A 147 0.91 27.74 4.10
N VAL A 148 0.39 28.48 3.12
CA VAL A 148 0.92 29.81 2.74
C VAL A 148 0.79 30.79 3.90
N PHE A 149 -0.35 30.82 4.58
CA PHE A 149 -0.56 31.68 5.74
C PHE A 149 0.44 31.36 6.86
N VAL A 150 0.55 30.09 7.26
CA VAL A 150 1.47 29.67 8.33
C VAL A 150 2.93 29.97 7.96
N ARG A 151 3.33 29.70 6.70
CA ARG A 151 4.68 30.02 6.21
C ARG A 151 4.99 31.51 6.25
N ASN A 152 4.02 32.37 5.93
CA ASN A 152 4.20 33.82 6.00
C ASN A 152 4.31 34.32 7.44
N GLN A 153 3.49 33.78 8.35
CA GLN A 153 3.63 34.07 9.79
C GLN A 153 5.00 33.65 10.32
N TYR A 154 5.51 32.50 9.87
CA TYR A 154 6.87 32.06 10.18
C TYR A 154 7.94 33.06 9.73
N LYS A 155 7.90 33.54 8.48
CA LYS A 155 8.85 34.53 7.98
C LYS A 155 8.87 35.80 8.85
N LEU A 156 7.69 36.32 9.19
CA LEU A 156 7.55 37.50 10.05
C LEU A 156 8.11 37.28 11.46
N LEU A 157 7.99 36.07 12.01
CA LEU A 157 8.55 35.72 13.31
C LEU A 157 10.08 35.58 13.28
N MET A 158 10.66 35.17 12.16
CA MET A 158 12.10 35.05 11.98
C MET A 158 12.79 36.38 11.66
N GLU A 159 12.08 37.33 11.02
CA GLU A 159 12.61 38.67 10.72
C GLU A 159 12.60 39.60 11.95
N LYS A 160 11.84 39.27 12.99
CA LYS A 160 11.74 40.04 14.24
C LYS A 160 12.73 39.62 15.34
N ASN A 161 13.50 38.57 15.09
CA ASN A 161 14.55 38.05 15.98
C ASN A 161 15.93 38.30 15.36
#